data_AF-A0AAV0RP72-F1
#
_entry.id   AF-A0AAV0RP72-F1
#
_cell.length_a   1.000
_cell.length_b   1.000
_cell.length_c   1.000
_cell.angle_alpha   90.00
_cell.angle_beta   90.00
_cell.angle_gamma   90.00
#
_symmetry.space_group_name_H-M   'P 1'
#
loop_
_entity.id
_entity.type
_entity.pdbx_description
1 polymer ?
#
loop_
_entity_poly.entity_id
_entity_poly.type
_entity_poly.pdbx_seq_one_letter_code
_entity_poly.pdbx_strand_id
1 'polypeptide(L)'
;MLAVFNKNVAKSPAELQSPAAGSAASALKDGFMAKHFESLHPGSVIVNLGSFGLIAYSLHKQNPLVPRLFAVVDDIFCLFQGHIENVAVLKQQYGLNKAANEVIIVIEAYRTLRDRGPYPPDQVIRDIQGKFAFVLYDSAAKATMFASVSHN
;
A
#
# COMPACT_ATOMS: atom_id res chain seq x y z
N MET A 1 9.12 -4.19 -1.21
CA MET A 1 7.84 -4.05 -1.93
C MET A 1 8.01 -2.91 -2.93
N LEU A 2 7.20 -2.87 -3.99
CA LEU A 2 7.24 -1.83 -5.01
C LEU A 2 5.80 -1.54 -5.46
N ALA A 3 5.47 -0.26 -5.64
CA ALA A 3 4.24 0.15 -6.29
C ALA A 3 4.56 1.28 -7.28
N VAL A 4 4.04 1.18 -8.49
CA VAL A 4 4.22 2.17 -9.54
C VAL A 4 2.84 2.54 -10.05
N PHE A 5 2.46 3.80 -9.94
CA PHE A 5 1.15 4.27 -10.36
C PHE A 5 1.27 5.29 -11.48
N ASN A 6 0.24 5.33 -12.32
CA ASN A 6 0.05 6.44 -13.25
C ASN A 6 -0.19 7.73 -12.46
N LYS A 7 0.31 8.88 -12.95
CA LYS A 7 0.09 10.21 -12.35
C LYS A 7 -1.38 10.58 -12.14
N ASN A 8 -2.28 9.98 -12.93
CA ASN A 8 -3.72 10.19 -12.80
C ASN A 8 -4.32 9.47 -11.59
N VAL A 9 -3.60 8.51 -11.01
CA VAL A 9 -4.02 7.67 -9.89
C VAL A 9 -3.32 8.10 -8.60
N ALA A 10 -2.00 8.33 -8.65
CA ALA A 10 -1.22 8.84 -7.53
C ALA A 10 -0.50 10.13 -7.94
N LYS A 11 -0.73 11.21 -7.18
CA LYS A 11 0.00 12.47 -7.38
C LYS A 11 1.30 12.43 -6.58
N SER A 12 2.41 12.73 -7.25
CA SER A 12 3.68 12.96 -6.56
C SER A 12 3.59 14.27 -5.76
N PRO A 13 4.01 14.29 -4.49
CA PRO A 13 4.21 15.53 -3.73
C PRO A 13 5.06 16.51 -4.55
N ALA A 14 4.70 17.79 -4.54
CA ALA A 14 5.36 18.82 -5.35
C ALA A 14 6.85 18.93 -5.00
N GLU A 15 7.17 18.71 -3.73
CA GLU A 15 8.51 18.74 -3.14
C GLU A 15 9.42 17.63 -3.68
N LEU A 16 8.84 16.54 -4.20
CA LEU A 16 9.54 15.39 -4.76
C LEU A 16 9.55 15.40 -6.30
N GLN A 17 8.99 16.43 -6.94
CA GLN A 17 9.01 16.56 -8.39
C GLN A 17 10.38 17.09 -8.85
N SER A 18 11.07 16.32 -9.70
CA SER A 18 12.35 16.77 -10.25
C SER A 18 12.12 17.80 -11.37
N PRO A 19 12.87 18.92 -11.41
CA PRO A 19 12.76 19.91 -12.50
C PRO A 19 13.12 19.33 -13.88
N ALA A 20 13.86 18.22 -13.91
CA ALA A 20 14.34 17.53 -15.10
C ALA A 20 13.39 16.42 -15.60
N ALA A 21 12.14 16.35 -15.10
CA ALA A 21 11.14 15.37 -15.55
C ALA A 21 10.59 15.66 -16.97
N GLY A 22 11.47 16.05 -17.90
CA GLY A 22 11.17 16.07 -19.33
C GLY A 22 10.97 14.63 -19.81
N SER A 23 9.74 14.32 -20.22
CA SER A 23 9.33 13.00 -20.75
C SER A 23 9.88 11.82 -19.94
N ALA A 24 9.53 11.73 -18.65
CA ALA A 24 9.72 10.49 -17.91
C ALA A 24 9.06 9.35 -18.71
N ALA A 25 9.87 8.49 -19.33
CA ALA A 25 9.40 7.27 -19.95
C ALA A 25 8.53 6.57 -18.91
N SER A 26 7.25 6.39 -19.23
CA SER A 26 6.30 5.87 -18.26
C SER A 26 6.87 4.57 -17.72
N ALA A 27 7.18 4.52 -16.42
CA ALA A 27 7.76 3.33 -15.77
C ALA A 27 6.89 2.07 -15.96
N LEU A 28 5.65 2.25 -16.42
CA LEU A 28 4.68 1.23 -16.78
C LEU A 28 4.79 0.74 -18.24
N LYS A 29 5.33 1.53 -19.19
CA LYS A 29 5.28 1.25 -20.64
C LYS A 29 6.03 -0.01 -21.04
N ASP A 30 7.18 -0.28 -20.44
CA ASP A 30 8.07 -1.35 -20.91
C ASP A 30 8.15 -2.53 -19.92
N GLY A 31 7.39 -2.48 -18.83
CA GLY A 31 7.43 -3.48 -17.75
C GLY A 31 8.80 -3.62 -17.08
N PHE A 32 9.75 -2.72 -17.37
CA PHE A 32 11.13 -2.79 -16.92
C PHE A 32 11.23 -2.85 -15.39
N MET A 33 10.46 -2.03 -14.68
CA MET A 33 10.43 -2.02 -13.21
C MET A 33 9.99 -3.37 -12.63
N ALA A 34 8.98 -4.01 -13.23
CA ALA A 34 8.51 -5.33 -12.79
C ALA A 34 9.58 -6.41 -13.02
N LYS A 35 10.14 -6.48 -14.23
CA LYS A 35 11.20 -7.44 -14.58
C LYS A 35 12.46 -7.25 -13.73
N HIS A 36 12.84 -5.99 -13.49
CA HIS A 36 13.98 -5.66 -12.65
C HIS A 36 13.71 -6.06 -11.19
N PHE A 37 12.53 -5.74 -10.66
CA PHE A 37 12.14 -6.17 -9.31
C PHE A 37 12.19 -7.69 -9.15
N GLU A 38 11.66 -8.45 -10.12
CA GLU A 38 11.67 -9.91 -10.13
C GLU A 38 13.09 -10.48 -10.18
N SER A 39 13.99 -9.88 -10.98
CA SER A 39 15.40 -10.29 -11.04
C SER A 39 16.14 -10.15 -9.71
N LEU A 40 15.78 -9.14 -8.90
CA LEU A 40 16.38 -8.89 -7.58
C LEU A 40 15.70 -9.70 -6.46
N HIS A 41 14.44 -10.11 -6.68
CA HIS A 41 13.62 -10.77 -5.68
C HIS A 41 12.94 -12.01 -6.27
N PRO A 42 13.68 -13.13 -6.43
CA PRO A 42 13.13 -14.38 -6.94
C PRO A 42 11.86 -14.79 -6.18
N GLY A 43 10.85 -15.27 -6.91
CA GLY A 43 9.54 -15.60 -6.34
C GLY A 43 8.70 -14.39 -5.96
N SER A 44 8.98 -13.21 -6.52
CA SER A 44 8.11 -12.05 -6.38
C SER A 44 6.74 -12.28 -7.02
N VAL A 45 5.72 -11.70 -6.41
CA VAL A 45 4.38 -11.57 -6.99
C VAL A 45 4.25 -10.19 -7.60
N ILE A 46 3.91 -10.13 -8.88
CA ILE A 46 3.64 -8.89 -9.61
C ILE A 46 2.14 -8.86 -9.96
N VAL A 47 1.45 -7.82 -9.53
CA VAL A 47 0.06 -7.53 -9.87
C VAL A 47 0.03 -6.35 -10.83
N ASN A 48 -0.43 -6.61 -12.05
CA ASN A 48 -0.62 -5.57 -13.06
C ASN A 48 -2.02 -4.97 -12.91
N LEU A 49 -2.10 -3.65 -12.76
CA LEU A 49 -3.34 -2.89 -12.59
C LEU A 49 -3.76 -2.21 -13.93
N GLY A 50 -3.35 -2.78 -15.06
CA GLY A 50 -3.58 -2.24 -16.40
C GLY A 50 -2.91 -0.87 -16.59
N SER A 51 -3.67 0.09 -17.11
CA SER A 51 -3.18 1.47 -17.32
C SER A 51 -2.98 2.27 -16.03
N PHE A 52 -3.43 1.74 -14.89
CA PHE A 52 -3.41 2.44 -13.60
C PHE A 52 -2.10 2.27 -12.84
N GLY A 53 -1.40 1.15 -13.04
CA GLY A 53 -0.15 0.90 -12.34
C GLY A 53 0.26 -0.57 -12.26
N LEU A 54 1.23 -0.84 -11.38
CA LEU A 54 1.60 -2.18 -10.94
C LEU A 54 1.95 -2.17 -9.45
N ILE A 55 1.71 -3.29 -8.79
CA ILE A 55 2.12 -3.59 -7.42
C ILE A 55 3.01 -4.82 -7.46
N ALA A 56 4.09 -4.82 -6.69
CA ALA A 56 5.06 -5.89 -6.64
C ALA A 56 5.47 -6.17 -5.20
N TYR A 57 5.44 -7.45 -4.85
CA TYR A 57 5.66 -7.96 -3.51
C TYR A 57 6.64 -9.13 -3.54
N SER A 58 7.44 -9.29 -2.49
CA SER A 58 8.30 -10.47 -2.35
C SER A 58 8.63 -10.75 -0.89
N LEU A 59 8.68 -12.03 -0.56
CA LEU A 59 9.20 -12.56 0.70
C LEU A 59 10.72 -12.78 0.67
N HIS A 60 11.37 -12.63 -0.49
CA HIS A 60 12.82 -12.79 -0.62
C HIS A 60 13.56 -11.85 0.33
N LYS A 61 14.50 -12.40 1.13
CA LYS A 61 15.27 -11.66 2.15
C LYS A 61 14.39 -10.82 3.08
N GLN A 62 13.21 -11.33 3.44
CA GLN A 62 12.37 -10.67 4.44
C GLN A 62 13.05 -10.68 5.80
N ASN A 63 13.09 -9.51 6.45
CA ASN A 63 13.51 -9.40 7.84
C ASN A 63 12.41 -10.00 8.73
N PRO A 64 12.69 -11.05 9.52
CA PRO A 64 11.70 -11.64 10.41
C PRO A 64 11.14 -10.67 11.46
N LEU A 65 11.90 -9.64 11.83
CA LEU A 65 11.48 -8.62 12.79
C LEU A 65 10.57 -7.55 12.20
N VAL A 66 10.52 -7.42 10.88
CA VAL A 66 9.73 -6.39 10.17
C VAL A 66 8.99 -7.10 9.04
N PRO A 67 7.83 -7.72 9.34
CA PRO A 67 7.13 -8.55 8.38
C PRO A 67 6.68 -7.71 7.19
N ARG A 68 6.70 -8.30 6.00
CA ARG A 68 6.04 -7.76 4.83
C ARG A 68 4.80 -8.60 4.57
N LEU A 69 3.70 -7.93 4.29
CA LEU A 69 2.39 -8.53 4.06
C LEU A 69 1.82 -7.95 2.76
N PHE A 70 1.03 -8.76 2.08
CA PHE A 70 0.24 -8.34 0.93
C PHE A 70 -1.13 -8.98 1.05
N ALA A 71 -2.18 -8.19 0.88
CA ALA A 71 -3.55 -8.68 0.85
C ALA A 71 -4.38 -7.90 -0.17
N VAL A 72 -5.46 -8.54 -0.61
CA VAL A 72 -6.48 -7.96 -1.47
C VAL A 72 -7.84 -8.30 -0.87
N VAL A 73 -8.69 -7.31 -0.67
CA VAL A 73 -10.08 -7.49 -0.25
C VAL A 73 -10.95 -6.54 -1.07
N ASP A 74 -11.97 -7.07 -1.74
CA ASP A 74 -12.93 -6.30 -2.55
C ASP A 74 -12.24 -5.29 -3.49
N ASP A 75 -11.26 -5.78 -4.26
CA ASP A 75 -10.43 -5.00 -5.21
C ASP A 75 -9.62 -3.85 -4.59
N ILE A 76 -9.37 -3.93 -3.28
CA ILE A 76 -8.47 -3.04 -2.55
C ILE A 76 -7.18 -3.81 -2.23
N PHE A 77 -6.10 -3.38 -2.85
CA PHE A 77 -4.78 -3.97 -2.76
C PHE A 77 -3.97 -3.23 -1.71
N CYS A 78 -3.36 -3.95 -0.76
CA CYS A 78 -2.50 -3.33 0.24
C CYS A 78 -1.18 -4.08 0.38
N LEU A 79 -0.09 -3.35 0.17
CA LEU A 79 1.26 -3.71 0.59
C LEU A 79 1.49 -3.14 1.98
N PHE A 80 1.93 -3.96 2.93
CA PHE A 80 2.20 -3.53 4.29
C PHE A 80 3.55 -4.05 4.77
N GLN A 81 4.26 -3.26 5.56
CA GLN A 81 5.50 -3.65 6.21
C GLN A 81 5.57 -3.07 7.62
N GLY A 82 5.94 -3.88 8.61
CA GLY A 82 6.13 -3.43 10.00
C GLY A 82 5.11 -4.01 10.97
N HIS A 83 4.81 -3.27 12.05
CA HIS A 83 3.94 -3.71 13.13
C HIS A 83 2.96 -2.63 13.55
N ILE A 84 1.74 -3.06 13.84
CA ILE A 84 0.72 -2.24 14.50
C ILE A 84 0.68 -2.66 15.97
N GLU A 85 0.78 -1.70 16.89
CA GLU A 85 0.84 -1.95 18.33
C GLU A 85 -0.55 -2.07 18.96
N ASN A 86 -1.52 -1.29 18.47
CA ASN A 86 -2.88 -1.24 19.01
C ASN A 86 -3.89 -2.12 18.26
N VAL A 87 -3.46 -3.30 17.77
CA VAL A 87 -4.26 -4.24 16.97
C VAL A 87 -5.60 -4.60 17.61
N ALA A 88 -5.62 -4.88 18.93
CA ALA A 88 -6.85 -5.27 19.62
C ALA A 88 -7.92 -4.17 19.57
N VAL A 89 -7.49 -2.91 19.78
CA VAL A 89 -8.37 -1.73 19.73
C VAL A 89 -8.93 -1.56 18.31
N LEU A 90 -8.07 -1.64 17.29
CA LEU A 90 -8.51 -1.49 15.90
C LEU A 90 -9.45 -2.62 15.46
N LYS A 91 -9.19 -3.87 15.87
CA LYS A 91 -10.12 -4.99 15.60
C LYS A 91 -11.49 -4.74 16.21
N GLN A 92 -11.55 -4.22 17.44
CA GLN A 92 -12.81 -3.87 18.07
C GLN A 92 -13.50 -2.70 17.35
N GLN A 93 -12.76 -1.63 17.05
CA GLN A 93 -13.27 -0.42 16.40
C GLN A 93 -13.88 -0.71 15.02
N TYR A 94 -13.23 -1.58 14.24
CA TYR A 94 -13.68 -1.91 12.89
C TYR A 94 -14.48 -3.23 12.81
N GLY A 95 -14.80 -3.86 13.95
CA GLY A 95 -15.62 -5.08 13.98
C GLY A 95 -14.97 -6.31 13.32
N LEU A 96 -13.64 -6.42 13.41
CA LEU A 96 -12.85 -7.45 12.72
C LEU A 96 -12.77 -8.74 13.53
N ASN A 97 -12.63 -9.87 12.82
CA ASN A 97 -12.44 -11.17 13.45
C ASN A 97 -11.03 -11.31 14.07
N LYS A 98 -10.84 -12.35 14.89
CA LYS A 98 -9.57 -12.61 15.59
C LYS A 98 -8.40 -12.88 14.64
N ALA A 99 -8.66 -13.41 13.44
CA ALA A 99 -7.66 -13.78 12.45
C ALA A 99 -7.18 -12.62 11.57
N ALA A 100 -7.83 -11.44 11.61
CA ALA A 100 -7.37 -10.27 10.87
C ALA A 100 -5.94 -9.90 11.28
N ASN A 101 -5.05 -9.76 10.31
CA ASN A 101 -3.68 -9.27 10.51
C ASN A 101 -3.59 -7.78 10.15
N GLU A 102 -2.41 -7.19 10.25
CA GLU A 102 -2.18 -5.76 10.09
C GLU A 102 -2.60 -5.24 8.71
N VAL A 103 -2.32 -5.98 7.64
CA VAL A 103 -2.70 -5.58 6.28
C VAL A 103 -4.22 -5.59 6.09
N ILE A 104 -4.92 -6.55 6.68
CA ILE A 104 -6.39 -6.60 6.67
C ILE A 104 -6.98 -5.46 7.51
N ILE A 105 -6.38 -5.14 8.66
CA ILE A 105 -6.79 -4.00 9.48
C ILE A 105 -6.72 -2.70 8.68
N VAL A 106 -5.64 -2.46 7.93
CA VAL A 106 -5.51 -1.26 7.09
C VAL A 106 -6.59 -1.21 6.01
N ILE A 107 -6.84 -2.32 5.30
CA ILE A 107 -7.87 -2.37 4.24
C ILE A 107 -9.26 -2.10 4.82
N GLU A 108 -9.63 -2.78 5.90
CA GLU A 108 -10.97 -2.65 6.48
C GLU A 108 -11.23 -1.30 7.15
N ALA A 109 -10.19 -0.71 7.75
CA ALA A 109 -10.26 0.63 8.29
C ALA A 109 -10.46 1.68 7.17
N TYR A 110 -9.71 1.56 6.07
CA TYR A 110 -9.91 2.39 4.87
C TYR A 110 -11.33 2.26 4.32
N ARG A 111 -11.81 1.03 4.13
CA ARG A 111 -13.17 0.75 3.65
C ARG A 111 -14.23 1.36 4.53
N THR A 112 -14.10 1.19 5.84
CA THR A 112 -15.07 1.71 6.81
C THR A 112 -15.18 3.22 6.70
N LEU A 113 -14.06 3.95 6.61
CA LEU A 113 -14.06 5.40 6.49
C LEU A 113 -14.61 5.86 5.12
N ARG A 114 -14.22 5.18 4.04
CA ARG A 114 -14.73 5.42 2.68
C ARG A 114 -16.24 5.25 2.59
N ASP A 115 -16.78 4.19 3.17
CA ASP A 115 -18.17 3.78 2.98
C ASP A 115 -19.14 4.42 3.99
N ARG A 116 -18.67 4.81 5.19
CA ARG A 116 -19.57 5.25 6.27
C ARG A 116 -19.60 6.75 6.53
N GLY A 117 -18.66 7.55 6.01
CA GLY A 117 -18.59 9.00 6.24
C GLY A 117 -18.60 9.41 7.73
N PRO A 118 -18.51 10.71 8.09
CA PRO A 118 -18.16 11.88 7.29
C PRO A 118 -16.63 12.07 7.11
N TYR A 119 -15.82 11.12 7.56
CA TYR A 119 -14.37 11.27 7.63
C TYR A 119 -13.67 10.88 6.32
N PRO A 120 -12.72 11.68 5.84
CA PRO A 120 -11.86 11.32 4.73
C PRO A 120 -11.12 9.97 4.97
N PRO A 121 -10.99 9.09 3.95
CA PRO A 121 -10.39 7.77 4.13
C PRO A 121 -8.94 7.81 4.63
N ASP A 122 -8.18 8.87 4.33
CA ASP A 122 -6.81 9.11 4.80
C ASP A 122 -6.69 9.28 6.31
N GLN A 123 -7.80 9.50 7.03
CA GLN A 123 -7.81 9.46 8.49
C GLN A 123 -7.54 8.07 9.07
N VAL A 124 -7.53 7.00 8.25
CA VAL A 124 -7.17 5.64 8.69
C VAL A 124 -5.85 5.61 9.44
N ILE A 125 -4.91 6.48 9.09
CA ILE A 125 -3.56 6.52 9.68
C ILE A 125 -3.60 7.04 11.12
N ARG A 126 -4.54 7.93 11.47
CA ARG A 126 -4.54 8.66 12.74
C ARG A 126 -4.60 7.75 13.95
N ASP A 127 -5.39 6.68 13.85
CA ASP A 127 -5.68 5.81 14.98
C ASP A 127 -4.73 4.59 15.00
N ILE A 128 -3.85 4.42 14.00
CA ILE A 128 -2.91 3.29 13.93
C ILE A 128 -1.61 3.66 14.65
N GLN A 129 -1.29 2.90 15.70
CA GLN A 129 -0.05 3.06 16.47
C GLN A 129 0.96 2.00 16.08
N GLY A 130 2.24 2.34 16.08
CA GLY A 130 3.34 1.42 15.81
C GLY A 130 4.28 1.91 14.71
N LYS A 131 5.09 0.96 14.22
CA LYS A 131 6.15 1.22 13.24
C LYS A 131 5.85 0.46 11.97
N PHE A 132 5.34 1.14 10.97
CA PHE A 132 4.86 0.52 9.75
C PHE A 132 4.96 1.43 8.55
N ALA A 133 4.90 0.82 7.37
CA ALA A 133 4.68 1.50 6.11
C ALA A 133 3.68 0.70 5.28
N PHE A 134 2.81 1.37 4.54
CA PHE A 134 1.91 0.69 3.62
C PHE A 134 1.66 1.49 2.34
N VAL A 135 1.24 0.77 1.31
CA VAL A 135 0.69 1.31 0.07
C VAL A 135 -0.62 0.60 -0.21
N LEU A 136 -1.70 1.35 -0.24
CA LEU A 136 -3.05 0.89 -0.53
C LEU A 136 -3.53 1.46 -1.86
N TYR A 137 -4.14 0.62 -2.68
CA TYR A 137 -4.80 1.01 -3.93
C TYR A 137 -6.20 0.42 -3.97
N ASP A 138 -7.21 1.29 -4.04
CA ASP A 138 -8.60 0.94 -4.29
C ASP A 138 -8.89 1.05 -5.78
N SER A 139 -9.11 -0.10 -6.44
CA SER A 139 -9.36 -0.13 -7.87
C SER A 139 -10.70 0.49 -8.25
N ALA A 140 -11.73 0.31 -7.43
CA ALA A 140 -13.08 0.82 -7.67
C ALA A 140 -13.11 2.36 -7.56
N ALA A 141 -12.50 2.91 -6.52
CA ALA A 141 -12.41 4.36 -6.32
C ALA A 141 -11.27 5.01 -7.14
N LYS A 142 -10.38 4.20 -7.74
CA LYS A 142 -9.13 4.65 -8.38
C LYS A 142 -8.30 5.53 -7.43
N ALA A 143 -8.29 5.20 -6.15
CA ALA A 143 -7.65 5.97 -5.10
C ALA A 143 -6.41 5.24 -4.57
N THR A 144 -5.37 6.00 -4.27
CA THR A 144 -4.16 5.47 -3.61
C THR A 144 -3.92 6.16 -2.29
N MET A 145 -3.39 5.42 -1.34
CA MET A 145 -2.91 5.94 -0.08
C MET A 145 -1.58 5.28 0.27
N PHE A 146 -0.67 6.04 0.85
CA PHE A 146 0.56 5.51 1.39
C PHE A 146 0.90 6.24 2.69
N ALA A 147 1.47 5.50 3.62
CA ALA A 147 1.90 6.03 4.91
C ALA A 147 3.20 5.35 5.33
N SER A 148 4.00 6.06 6.10
CA SER A 148 5.18 5.50 6.78
C SER A 148 5.31 6.17 8.14
N VAL A 149 5.36 5.37 9.19
CA VAL A 149 5.55 5.79 10.58
C VAL A 149 6.75 5.04 11.14
N SER A 150 7.77 5.78 11.55
CA SER A 150 9.08 5.22 11.94
C SER A 150 9.56 5.68 13.33
N HIS A 151 8.78 6.46 14.08
CA HIS A 151 9.24 7.05 15.35
C HIS A 151 9.22 6.06 16.52
N ASN A 152 10.22 6.20 17.40
CA ASN A 152 10.29 5.60 18.74
C ASN A 152 9.46 6.38 19.74
#